data_AF-A0A351Y8Y9-F1
#
_entry.id   AF-A0A351Y8Y9-F1
#
_cell.length_a   1.000
_cell.length_b   1.000
_cell.length_c   1.000
_cell.angle_alpha   90.00
_cell.angle_beta   90.00
_cell.angle_gamma   90.00
#
_symmetry.space_group_name_H-M   'P 1'
#
loop_
_entity.id
_entity.type
_entity.pdbx_description
1 polymer ?
#
loop_
_entity_poly.entity_id
_entity_poly.type
_entity_poly.pdbx_seq_one_letter_code
_entity_poly.pdbx_strand_id
1 'polypeptide(L)'
;MYESTLAFAEETDESLLMLSRSGNISAQFALTKRYFDRKFTLAKQASLPLASMFGHWDINHIFFSTFVRAVDHYEIGQSAKFSTYFLICFRHDLIAEAKNTHLFERGATLSLDEEKRSPSSEDGFTLLDVLEAPNEDPMKYIDYFDECLAKGRFKNKINEEAVDVARLN
;
A
#
# COMPACT_ATOMS: atom_id res chain seq x y z
N MET A 1 23.73 26.17 -2.58
CA MET A 1 22.74 25.97 -1.50
C MET A 1 22.78 24.55 -0.89
N TYR A 2 23.79 23.70 -1.17
CA TYR A 2 23.86 22.31 -0.69
C TYR A 2 24.73 22.10 0.56
N GLU A 3 25.55 23.08 0.95
CA GLU A 3 26.48 22.94 2.10
C GLU A 3 25.75 22.94 3.45
N SER A 4 24.56 23.56 3.52
CA SER A 4 23.82 23.71 4.77
C SER A 4 23.23 22.40 5.31
N THR A 5 22.98 21.38 4.48
CA THR A 5 22.36 20.13 4.94
C THR A 5 23.34 19.17 5.62
N LEU A 6 24.64 19.27 5.32
CA LEU A 6 25.66 18.43 5.95
C LEU A 6 25.86 18.80 7.43
N ALA A 7 25.68 20.07 7.79
CA ALA A 7 25.80 20.56 9.16
C ALA A 7 24.76 19.97 10.13
N PHE A 8 23.65 19.44 9.61
CA PHE A 8 22.53 18.91 10.39
C PHE A 8 22.43 17.37 10.33
N ALA A 9 23.45 16.68 9.80
CA ALA A 9 23.40 15.24 9.61
C ALA A 9 23.31 14.47 10.94
N GLU A 10 24.01 14.94 11.98
CA GLU A 10 24.08 14.28 13.29
C GLU A 10 23.01 14.76 14.30
N GLU A 11 22.30 15.84 13.96
CA GLU A 11 21.30 16.43 14.85
C GLU A 11 20.09 15.52 15.03
N THR A 12 19.56 15.45 16.26
CA THR A 12 18.37 14.65 16.55
C THR A 12 17.13 15.28 15.92
N ASP A 13 16.09 14.47 15.69
CA ASP A 13 14.82 14.98 15.13
C ASP A 13 14.22 16.06 16.04
N GLU A 14 14.29 15.88 17.36
CA GLU A 14 13.81 16.84 18.35
C GLU A 14 14.60 18.16 18.31
N SER A 15 15.92 18.11 18.11
CA SER A 15 16.76 19.31 18.01
C SER A 15 16.46 20.10 16.74
N LEU A 16 16.31 19.39 15.61
CA LEU A 16 15.89 20.00 14.34
C LEU A 16 14.50 20.61 14.44
N LEU A 17 13.58 19.97 15.16
CA LEU A 17 12.23 20.48 15.38
C LEU A 17 12.25 21.77 16.22
N MET A 18 13.06 21.82 17.29
CA MET A 18 13.22 23.05 18.09
C MET A 18 13.78 24.20 17.24
N LEU A 19 14.83 23.94 16.46
CA LEU A 19 15.42 24.95 15.58
C LEU A 19 14.44 25.38 14.47
N SER A 20 13.68 24.45 13.91
CA SER A 20 12.63 24.77 12.94
C SER A 20 11.57 25.72 13.55
N ARG A 21 11.15 25.46 14.79
CA ARG A 21 10.16 26.29 15.50
C ARG A 21 10.68 27.68 15.86
N SER A 22 11.98 27.86 16.00
CA SER A 22 12.61 29.18 16.16
C SER A 22 12.83 29.94 14.85
N GLY A 23 12.37 29.40 13.71
CA GLY A 23 12.45 30.04 12.40
C GLY A 23 13.69 29.68 11.59
N ASN A 24 14.47 28.66 12.00
CA ASN A 24 15.62 28.19 11.23
C ASN A 24 15.17 27.36 10.03
N ILE A 25 15.14 27.99 8.84
CA ILE A 25 14.74 27.38 7.57
C ILE A 25 15.62 26.17 7.22
N SER A 26 16.93 26.23 7.52
CA SER A 26 17.84 25.12 7.23
C SER A 26 17.52 23.88 8.07
N ALA A 27 17.16 24.06 9.34
CA ALA A 27 16.74 22.96 10.20
C ALA A 27 15.41 22.35 9.75
N GLN A 28 14.44 23.19 9.36
CA GLN A 28 13.17 22.75 8.76
C GLN A 28 13.41 21.92 7.49
N PHE A 29 14.26 22.41 6.59
CA PHE A 29 14.61 21.73 5.35
C PHE A 29 15.32 20.40 5.62
N ALA A 30 16.28 20.38 6.54
CA ALA A 30 17.00 19.16 6.92
C ALA A 30 16.07 18.08 7.48
N LEU A 31 15.15 18.45 8.38
CA LEU A 31 14.17 17.52 8.95
C LEU A 31 13.21 16.99 7.87
N THR A 32 12.68 17.88 7.03
CA THR A 32 11.77 17.51 5.94
C THR A 32 12.44 16.55 4.96
N LYS A 33 13.66 16.86 4.53
CA LYS A 33 14.44 16.02 3.61
C LYS A 33 14.71 14.64 4.21
N ARG A 34 15.13 14.58 5.48
CA ARG A 34 15.41 13.33 6.21
C ARG A 34 14.21 12.37 6.19
N TYR A 35 13.01 12.89 6.37
CA TYR A 35 11.78 12.10 6.37
C TYR A 35 11.30 11.79 4.94
N PHE A 36 11.38 12.75 4.02
CA PHE A 36 10.96 12.57 2.64
C PHE A 36 11.79 11.50 1.90
N ASP A 37 13.10 11.48 2.11
CA ASP A 37 14.00 10.48 1.50
C ASP A 37 13.65 9.06 1.97
N ARG A 38 13.06 8.93 3.16
CA ARG A 38 12.70 7.65 3.79
C ARG A 38 11.21 7.30 3.71
N LYS A 39 10.38 8.14 3.10
CA LYS A 39 8.90 8.02 3.15
C LYS A 39 8.35 6.64 2.79
N PHE A 40 8.88 5.97 1.77
CA PHE A 40 8.42 4.63 1.37
C PHE A 40 8.80 3.56 2.40
N THR A 41 9.99 3.66 2.98
CA THR A 41 10.41 2.78 4.08
C THR A 41 9.57 3.03 5.32
N LEU A 42 9.29 4.30 5.64
CA LEU A 42 8.43 4.69 6.76
C LEU A 42 6.99 4.21 6.55
N ALA A 43 6.47 4.25 5.32
CA ALA A 43 5.14 3.73 5.00
C ALA A 43 5.07 2.21 5.26
N LYS A 44 6.09 1.46 4.83
CA LYS A 44 6.20 0.01 5.11
C LYS A 44 6.33 -0.28 6.61
N GLN A 45 7.05 0.56 7.35
CA GLN A 45 7.16 0.44 8.81
C GLN A 45 5.84 0.74 9.52
N ALA A 46 5.09 1.73 9.04
CA ALA A 46 3.78 2.11 9.57
C ALA A 46 2.73 1.02 9.30
N SER A 47 2.69 0.50 8.07
CA SER A 47 1.83 -0.61 7.67
C SER A 47 2.31 -1.22 6.36
N LEU A 48 2.95 -2.39 6.42
CA LEU A 48 3.40 -3.10 5.23
C LEU A 48 2.26 -3.41 4.23
N PRO A 49 1.08 -3.94 4.66
CA PRO A 49 0.00 -4.24 3.73
C PRO A 49 -0.55 -3.01 3.01
N LEU A 50 -0.72 -1.89 3.72
CA LEU A 50 -1.22 -0.65 3.12
C LEU A 50 -0.19 -0.04 2.18
N ALA A 51 1.08 -0.02 2.57
CA ALA A 51 2.15 0.51 1.73
C ALA A 51 2.29 -0.23 0.38
N SER A 52 1.95 -1.51 0.31
CA SER A 52 1.92 -2.25 -0.96
C SER A 52 0.71 -1.97 -1.84
N MET A 53 -0.39 -1.46 -1.28
CA MET A 53 -1.63 -1.19 -2.01
C MET A 53 -1.67 0.24 -2.59
N PHE A 54 -0.91 1.16 -2.02
CA PHE A 54 -0.84 2.55 -2.47
C PHE A 54 0.20 2.77 -3.57
N GLY A 55 -0.11 3.65 -4.52
CA GLY A 55 0.85 4.14 -5.49
C GLY A 55 1.85 5.13 -4.88
N HIS A 56 2.92 5.43 -5.62
CA HIS A 56 3.92 6.39 -5.15
C HIS A 56 3.34 7.80 -4.89
N TRP A 57 2.39 8.23 -5.71
CA TRP A 57 1.72 9.53 -5.56
C TRP A 57 0.87 9.59 -4.30
N ASP A 58 0.12 8.53 -4.00
CA ASP A 58 -0.70 8.45 -2.79
C ASP A 58 0.19 8.53 -1.53
N ILE A 59 1.28 7.75 -1.50
CA ILE A 59 2.22 7.77 -0.38
C ILE A 59 2.85 9.17 -0.22
N ASN A 60 3.17 9.87 -1.32
CA ASN A 60 3.68 11.24 -1.24
C ASN A 60 2.67 12.19 -0.63
N HIS A 61 1.42 12.13 -1.07
CA HIS A 61 0.35 12.99 -0.57
C HIS A 61 0.13 12.77 0.94
N ILE A 62 -0.08 11.51 1.34
CA ILE A 62 -0.29 11.11 2.75
C ILE A 62 0.92 11.52 3.60
N PHE A 63 2.14 11.34 3.07
CA PHE A 63 3.37 11.74 3.76
C PHE A 63 3.37 13.24 4.08
N PHE A 64 3.11 14.11 3.09
CA PHE A 64 3.16 15.55 3.31
C PHE A 64 2.10 16.03 4.29
N SER A 65 0.86 15.53 4.17
CA SER A 65 -0.21 15.88 5.11
C SER A 65 0.11 15.42 6.54
N THR A 66 0.62 14.20 6.68
CA THR A 66 1.01 13.65 7.98
C THR A 66 2.16 14.45 8.58
N PHE A 67 3.20 14.73 7.79
CA PHE A 67 4.44 15.33 8.28
C PHE A 67 4.21 16.76 8.77
N VAL A 68 3.49 17.59 8.01
CA VAL A 68 3.15 18.95 8.44
C VAL A 68 2.37 18.92 9.75
N ARG A 69 1.30 18.10 9.81
CA ARG A 69 0.49 17.96 11.02
C ARG A 69 1.33 17.48 12.21
N ALA A 70 2.23 16.53 11.99
CA ALA A 70 3.08 16.00 13.05
C ALA A 70 4.07 17.05 13.58
N VAL A 71 4.68 17.84 12.69
CA VAL A 71 5.58 18.95 13.06
C VAL A 71 4.84 20.00 13.90
N ASP A 72 3.59 20.31 13.56
CA ASP A 72 2.80 21.31 14.25
C ASP A 72 2.33 20.85 15.65
N HIS A 73 1.94 19.58 15.78
CA HIS A 73 1.26 19.08 16.99
C HIS A 73 2.16 18.31 17.96
N TYR A 74 3.39 17.95 17.56
CA TYR A 74 4.27 17.19 18.44
C TYR A 74 4.77 18.03 19.63
N GLU A 75 4.59 17.52 20.85
CA GLU A 75 5.08 18.18 22.06
C GLU A 75 6.37 17.51 22.55
N ILE A 76 7.45 18.29 22.61
CA ILE A 76 8.77 17.80 23.03
C ILE A 76 8.71 17.44 24.52
N GLY A 77 9.12 16.22 24.85
CA GLY A 77 9.25 15.75 26.23
C GLY A 77 8.01 15.10 26.84
N GLN A 78 6.88 15.00 26.13
CA GLN A 78 5.63 14.49 26.73
C GLN A 78 5.36 12.99 26.55
N SER A 79 5.92 12.31 25.54
CA SER A 79 5.46 10.93 25.27
C SER A 79 6.49 10.02 24.59
N ALA A 80 6.92 10.33 23.38
CA ALA A 80 7.85 9.49 22.62
C ALA A 80 8.73 10.36 21.70
N LYS A 81 9.77 9.78 21.11
CA LYS A 81 10.57 10.46 20.07
C LYS A 81 9.68 10.88 18.90
N PHE A 82 10.05 11.96 18.22
CA PHE A 82 9.29 12.50 17.08
C PHE A 82 9.04 11.44 16.00
N SER A 83 10.05 10.60 15.71
CA SER A 83 9.94 9.48 14.77
C SER A 83 8.84 8.48 15.13
N THR A 84 8.72 8.12 16.40
CA THR A 84 7.66 7.21 16.87
C THR A 84 6.29 7.86 16.74
N TYR A 85 6.18 9.13 17.15
CA TYR A 85 4.94 9.89 17.03
C TYR A 85 4.50 10.02 15.56
N PHE A 86 5.42 10.39 14.68
CA PHE A 86 5.18 10.46 13.24
C PHE A 86 4.70 9.12 12.67
N LEU A 87 5.33 8.00 13.01
CA LEU A 87 4.91 6.67 12.52
C LEU A 87 3.48 6.31 12.95
N ILE A 88 3.08 6.69 14.17
CA ILE A 88 1.70 6.51 14.63
C ILE A 88 0.74 7.33 13.76
N CYS A 89 1.00 8.64 13.61
CA CYS A 89 0.19 9.51 12.75
C CYS A 89 0.12 9.00 11.31
N PHE A 90 1.25 8.55 10.76
CA PHE A 90 1.35 8.10 9.38
C PHE A 90 0.55 6.82 9.16
N ARG A 91 0.59 5.89 10.12
CA ARG A 91 -0.26 4.70 10.08
C ARG A 91 -1.74 5.05 10.10
N HIS A 92 -2.15 5.99 10.95
CA HIS A 92 -3.54 6.43 11.01
C HIS A 92 -4.00 7.06 9.70
N ASP A 93 -3.17 7.91 9.08
CA ASP A 93 -3.52 8.54 7.81
C ASP A 93 -3.52 7.55 6.64
N LEU A 94 -2.61 6.56 6.62
CA LEU A 94 -2.67 5.45 5.65
C LEU A 94 -3.99 4.67 5.76
N ILE A 95 -4.47 4.41 6.98
CA ILE A 95 -5.75 3.72 7.19
C ILE A 95 -6.93 4.60 6.76
N ALA A 96 -6.90 5.89 7.11
CA ALA A 96 -7.96 6.82 6.73
C ALA A 96 -8.04 6.96 5.20
N GLU A 97 -6.91 7.10 4.53
CA GLU A 97 -6.86 7.19 3.08
C GLU A 97 -7.31 5.89 2.40
N ALA A 98 -6.96 4.74 2.97
CA ALA A 98 -7.37 3.45 2.41
C ALA A 98 -8.90 3.25 2.52
N LYS A 99 -9.53 3.81 3.56
CA LYS A 99 -11.00 3.84 3.67
C LYS A 99 -11.61 4.80 2.66
N ASN A 100 -11.06 6.01 2.53
CA ASN A 100 -11.57 7.04 1.61
C ASN A 100 -11.49 6.61 0.14
N THR A 101 -10.45 5.84 -0.21
CA THR A 101 -10.23 5.34 -1.58
C THR A 101 -10.85 3.98 -1.85
N HIS A 102 -11.62 3.43 -0.89
CA HIS A 102 -12.20 2.08 -0.94
C HIS A 102 -11.16 1.00 -1.28
N LEU A 103 -9.92 1.20 -0.82
CA LEU A 103 -8.78 0.34 -1.14
C LEU A 103 -9.00 -1.08 -0.59
N PHE A 104 -9.66 -1.19 0.57
CA PHE A 104 -10.00 -2.46 1.20
C PHE A 104 -11.04 -3.28 0.41
N GLU A 105 -11.92 -2.62 -0.34
CA GLU A 105 -12.91 -3.28 -1.19
C GLU A 105 -12.29 -3.83 -2.48
N ARG A 106 -11.11 -3.31 -2.85
CA ARG A 106 -10.29 -3.82 -3.96
C ARG A 106 -9.35 -4.95 -3.53
N GLY A 107 -9.10 -5.09 -2.24
CA GLY A 107 -8.31 -6.18 -1.67
C GLY A 107 -9.19 -7.40 -1.41
N ALA A 108 -9.35 -8.27 -2.41
CA ALA A 108 -9.92 -9.59 -2.16
C ALA A 108 -9.02 -10.36 -1.17
N THR A 109 -9.41 -10.42 0.10
CA THR A 109 -8.76 -11.27 1.09
C THR A 109 -9.12 -12.72 0.79
N LEU A 110 -8.19 -13.44 0.17
CA LEU A 110 -8.21 -14.89 0.13
C LEU A 110 -7.90 -15.41 1.54
N SER A 111 -8.91 -15.93 2.23
CA SER A 111 -8.71 -16.64 3.49
C SER A 111 -8.08 -18.01 3.21
N LEU A 112 -6.91 -18.26 3.77
CA LEU A 112 -6.22 -19.56 3.68
C LEU A 112 -6.81 -20.61 4.64
N ASP A 113 -7.67 -20.18 5.57
CA ASP A 113 -8.24 -21.02 6.64
C ASP A 113 -9.67 -21.51 6.32
N GLU A 114 -10.16 -21.33 5.08
CA GLU A 114 -11.48 -21.85 4.75
C GLU A 114 -11.45 -23.39 4.72
N GLU A 115 -12.28 -24.00 5.58
CA GLU A 115 -12.37 -25.44 5.77
C GLU A 115 -12.49 -26.17 4.41
N LYS A 116 -11.64 -27.19 4.23
CA LYS A 116 -11.62 -28.04 3.04
C LYS A 116 -13.02 -28.64 2.82
N ARG A 117 -13.84 -28.05 1.94
CA ARG A 117 -15.22 -28.49 1.71
C ARG A 117 -15.22 -29.88 1.06
N SER A 118 -16.16 -30.73 1.49
CA SER A 118 -16.31 -32.08 0.93
C SER A 118 -16.60 -32.04 -0.57
N PRO A 119 -16.09 -33.02 -1.34
CA PRO A 119 -16.11 -33.06 -2.82
C PRO A 119 -17.49 -33.21 -3.47
N SER A 120 -18.58 -33.01 -2.71
CA SER A 120 -19.96 -33.22 -3.16
C SER A 120 -20.82 -31.94 -3.20
N SER A 121 -20.25 -30.76 -2.96
CA SER A 121 -20.98 -29.49 -3.13
C SER A 121 -20.73 -28.89 -4.52
N GLU A 122 -21.77 -28.78 -5.35
CA GLU A 122 -21.70 -28.27 -6.74
C GLU A 122 -21.39 -26.77 -6.90
N ASP A 123 -21.15 -26.04 -5.80
CA ASP A 123 -20.90 -24.61 -5.82
C ASP A 123 -19.42 -24.26 -5.61
N GLY A 124 -18.75 -23.94 -6.73
CA GLY A 124 -17.51 -23.16 -6.78
C GLY A 124 -16.20 -23.97 -6.80
N PHE A 125 -15.23 -23.49 -7.58
CA PHE A 125 -13.84 -23.96 -7.56
C PHE A 125 -13.03 -23.15 -6.55
N THR A 126 -12.10 -23.82 -5.85
CA THR A 126 -11.16 -23.21 -4.92
C THR A 126 -9.76 -23.09 -5.54
N LEU A 127 -8.89 -22.26 -4.97
CA LEU A 127 -7.50 -22.08 -5.45
C LEU A 127 -6.67 -23.38 -5.36
N LEU A 128 -7.15 -24.37 -4.61
CA LEU A 128 -6.57 -25.71 -4.48
C LEU A 128 -7.01 -26.67 -5.60
N ASP A 129 -7.96 -26.27 -6.45
CA ASP A 129 -8.40 -27.04 -7.62
C ASP A 129 -7.57 -26.75 -8.87
N VAL A 130 -6.56 -25.88 -8.76
CA VAL A 130 -5.55 -25.67 -9.81
C VAL A 130 -4.57 -26.85 -9.76
N LEU A 131 -4.84 -27.86 -10.58
CA LEU A 131 -3.91 -28.97 -10.79
C LEU A 131 -2.65 -28.43 -11.49
N GLU A 132 -1.50 -28.49 -10.83
CA GLU A 132 -0.22 -28.29 -11.49
C GLU A 132 0.00 -29.43 -12.50
N ALA A 133 -0.18 -29.14 -13.80
CA ALA A 133 0.28 -30.00 -14.88
C ALA A 133 1.64 -29.49 -15.38
N PRO A 134 2.68 -30.34 -15.47
CA PRO A 134 4.05 -29.89 -15.73
C PRO A 134 4.31 -29.40 -17.17
N ASN A 135 3.28 -29.31 -18.01
CA ASN A 135 3.34 -28.86 -19.40
C ASN A 135 1.97 -28.25 -19.81
N GLU A 136 1.66 -27.05 -19.35
CA GLU A 136 0.41 -26.37 -19.73
C GLU A 136 0.48 -25.81 -21.16
N ASP A 137 -0.49 -26.24 -21.97
CA ASP A 137 -0.79 -25.71 -23.30
C ASP A 137 -1.83 -24.58 -23.14
N PRO A 138 -1.54 -23.35 -23.60
CA PRO A 138 -2.46 -22.21 -23.53
C PRO A 138 -3.85 -22.48 -24.11
N MET A 139 -3.98 -23.41 -25.06
CA MET A 139 -5.28 -23.80 -25.65
C MET A 139 -6.24 -24.36 -24.60
N LYS A 140 -5.75 -25.02 -23.54
CA LYS A 140 -6.61 -25.55 -22.47
C LYS A 140 -7.26 -24.45 -21.63
N TYR A 141 -6.67 -23.25 -21.63
CA TYR A 141 -7.25 -22.08 -20.98
C TYR A 141 -8.46 -21.55 -21.74
N ILE A 142 -8.45 -21.67 -23.07
CA ILE A 142 -9.58 -21.31 -23.94
C ILE A 142 -10.73 -22.29 -23.74
N ASP A 143 -10.45 -23.60 -23.67
CA ASP A 143 -11.48 -24.62 -23.41
C ASP A 143 -12.14 -24.44 -22.03
N TYR A 144 -11.35 -24.13 -21.01
CA TYR A 144 -11.86 -23.80 -19.67
C TYR A 144 -12.71 -22.53 -19.68
N PHE A 145 -12.27 -21.51 -20.42
CA PHE A 145 -12.99 -20.24 -20.56
C PHE A 145 -14.34 -20.43 -21.27
N ASP A 146 -14.37 -21.18 -22.36
CA ASP A 146 -15.59 -21.48 -23.11
C ASP A 146 -16.56 -22.34 -22.29
N GLU A 147 -16.07 -23.30 -21.49
CA GLU A 147 -16.92 -24.02 -20.53
C GLU A 147 -17.52 -23.13 -19.44
N CYS A 148 -16.75 -22.18 -18.90
CA CYS A 148 -17.22 -21.24 -17.89
C CYS A 148 -18.26 -20.26 -18.45
N LEU A 149 -18.12 -19.87 -19.72
CA LEU A 149 -19.10 -19.09 -20.48
C LEU A 149 -20.38 -19.89 -20.75
N ALA A 150 -20.26 -21.13 -21.24
CA ALA A 150 -21.41 -22.00 -21.53
C ALA A 150 -22.23 -22.31 -20.27
N LYS A 151 -21.58 -22.40 -19.11
CA LYS A 151 -22.22 -22.62 -17.80
C LYS A 151 -22.69 -21.33 -17.12
N GLY A 152 -22.61 -20.18 -17.79
CA GLY A 152 -23.12 -18.89 -17.30
C GLY A 152 -22.46 -18.38 -16.01
N ARG A 153 -21.21 -18.80 -15.74
CA ARG A 153 -20.56 -18.57 -14.43
C ARG A 153 -19.93 -17.18 -14.29
N PHE A 154 -19.94 -16.35 -15.33
CA PHE A 154 -19.49 -14.96 -15.25
C PHE A 154 -20.64 -14.03 -14.85
N LYS A 155 -20.58 -13.52 -13.62
CA LYS A 155 -21.66 -12.72 -12.99
C LYS A 155 -21.78 -11.28 -13.54
N ASN A 156 -20.78 -10.80 -14.28
CA ASN A 156 -20.78 -9.48 -14.92
C ASN A 156 -20.46 -9.64 -16.41
N LYS A 157 -21.05 -8.78 -17.26
CA LYS A 157 -20.71 -8.73 -18.70
C LYS A 157 -19.21 -8.62 -18.85
N ILE A 158 -18.62 -9.64 -19.45
CA ILE A 158 -17.20 -9.67 -19.80
C ILE A 158 -16.94 -8.53 -20.79
N ASN A 159 -15.79 -7.88 -20.67
CA ASN A 159 -15.35 -6.93 -21.68
C ASN A 159 -15.03 -7.70 -22.96
N GLU A 160 -15.89 -7.60 -23.98
CA GLU A 160 -15.78 -8.36 -25.23
C GLU A 160 -14.46 -8.07 -25.98
N GLU A 161 -13.90 -6.87 -25.85
CA GLU A 161 -12.59 -6.53 -26.45
C GLU A 161 -11.44 -7.37 -25.86
N ALA A 162 -11.50 -7.71 -24.56
CA ALA A 162 -10.48 -8.54 -23.93
C ALA A 162 -10.58 -10.02 -24.37
N VAL A 163 -11.78 -10.47 -24.73
CA VAL A 163 -12.03 -11.83 -25.25
C VAL A 163 -11.52 -11.97 -26.68
N ASP A 164 -11.74 -10.95 -27.51
CA ASP A 164 -11.29 -10.97 -28.90
C ASP A 164 -9.76 -10.94 -29.02
N VAL A 165 -9.08 -10.21 -28.13
CA VAL A 165 -7.59 -10.21 -28.06
C VAL A 165 -7.05 -11.58 -27.64
N ALA A 166 -7.75 -12.31 -26.77
CA ALA A 166 -7.34 -13.64 -26.33
C ALA A 166 -7.52 -14.71 -27.43
N ARG A 167 -8.47 -14.54 -28.36
CA ARG A 167 -8.75 -15.47 -29.47
C ARG A 167 -7.83 -15.28 -30.69
N LEU A 168 -7.13 -14.16 -30.77
CA LEU A 168 -6.26 -13.80 -31.90
C LEU A 168 -4.79 -14.21 -31.72
N ASN A 169 -4.43 -14.78 -30.56
CA ASN A 169 -3.13 -15.41 -30.29
C ASN A 169 -3.28 -16.94 -30.25
#